data_AF-A0A4P9K8A3-F1
#
_entry.id   AF-A0A4P9K8A3-F1
#
_cell.length_a   1.000
_cell.length_b   1.000
_cell.length_c   1.000
_cell.angle_alpha   90.00
_cell.angle_beta   90.00
_cell.angle_gamma   90.00
#
_symmetry.space_group_name_H-M   'P 1'
#
loop_
_entity.id
_entity.type
_entity.pdbx_description
1 polymer ?
#
loop_
_entity_poly.entity_id
_entity_poly.type
_entity_poly.pdbx_seq_one_letter_code
_entity_poly.pdbx_strand_id
1 'polypeptide(L)'
;MSEADNTRFDKDLFASHIDKLKTFLSAFSDTLSTESQAIRNADTAGIEKIVAEKQSLSVEIEQLSAAIEALLEPLQANIFSFTEHPAFEELSDKDQQLLIETLQWVQQCHDQNLANGMAIQTLSNINRHALDILSGKTEKDVKLYSASGEKTSSKPRKSLGKA
;
A
#
# COMPACT_ATOMS: atom_id res chain seq x y z
N MET A 1 7.38 -19.15 47.43
CA MET A 1 6.32 -18.42 46.71
C MET A 1 6.92 -17.98 45.39
N SER A 2 6.32 -18.47 44.31
CA SER A 2 6.83 -18.50 42.94
C SER A 2 5.99 -17.54 42.12
N GLU A 3 6.59 -16.48 41.54
CA GLU A 3 5.91 -15.57 40.59
C GLU A 3 6.92 -14.63 39.90
N ALA A 4 8.03 -15.16 39.39
CA ALA A 4 9.03 -14.35 38.68
C ALA A 4 9.67 -15.14 37.54
N ASP A 5 8.92 -15.41 36.46
CA ASP A 5 9.56 -15.74 35.17
C ASP A 5 8.63 -15.74 33.92
N ASN A 6 7.55 -14.94 33.87
CA ASN A 6 6.56 -15.05 32.78
C ASN A 6 6.46 -13.84 31.83
N THR A 7 7.47 -12.97 31.80
CA THR A 7 7.53 -11.77 30.92
C THR A 7 8.89 -11.64 30.25
N ARG A 8 9.51 -12.77 29.89
CA ARG A 8 10.76 -12.75 29.11
C ARG A 8 10.41 -12.66 27.63
N PHE A 9 10.83 -11.56 27.00
CA PHE A 9 10.82 -11.43 25.54
C PHE A 9 11.57 -12.61 24.91
N ASP A 10 10.85 -13.40 24.11
CA ASP A 10 11.40 -14.56 23.42
C ASP A 10 12.04 -14.12 22.09
N LYS A 11 13.36 -13.94 22.14
CA LYS A 11 14.17 -13.46 21.02
C LYS A 11 14.17 -14.43 19.84
N ASP A 12 14.19 -15.73 20.12
CA ASP A 12 14.26 -16.76 19.08
C ASP A 12 12.93 -16.84 18.33
N LEU A 13 11.82 -16.77 19.07
CA LEU A 13 10.49 -16.71 18.48
C LEU A 13 10.28 -15.42 17.68
N PHE A 14 10.73 -14.27 18.22
CA PHE A 14 10.69 -13.00 17.51
C PHE A 14 11.47 -13.06 16.20
N ALA A 15 12.74 -13.49 16.23
CA ALA A 15 13.57 -13.58 15.03
C ALA A 15 12.96 -14.52 13.96
N SER A 16 12.41 -15.67 14.38
CA SER A 16 11.67 -16.57 13.50
C SER A 16 10.43 -15.92 12.86
N HIS A 17 9.69 -15.10 13.61
CA HIS A 17 8.57 -14.34 13.05
C HIS A 17 9.02 -13.25 12.07
N ILE A 18 10.12 -12.55 12.36
CA ILE A 18 10.67 -11.56 11.42
C ILE A 18 11.12 -12.22 10.11
N ASP A 19 11.77 -13.38 10.16
CA ASP A 19 12.21 -14.10 8.96
C ASP A 19 11.04 -14.53 8.06
N LYS A 20 9.97 -15.05 8.69
CA LYS A 20 8.71 -15.38 8.00
C LYS A 20 8.06 -14.13 7.40
N LEU A 21 8.05 -13.02 8.14
CA LEU A 21 7.46 -11.76 7.69
C LEU A 21 8.20 -11.22 6.47
N LYS A 22 9.54 -11.25 6.49
CA LYS A 22 10.36 -10.90 5.32
C LYS A 22 10.03 -11.77 4.11
N THR A 23 9.86 -13.07 4.30
CA THR A 23 9.50 -14.00 3.21
C THR A 23 8.15 -13.64 2.59
N PHE A 24 7.14 -13.38 3.42
CA PHE A 24 5.82 -12.97 2.92
C PHE A 24 5.83 -11.59 2.26
N LEU A 25 6.57 -10.63 2.81
CA LEU A 25 6.71 -9.30 2.20
C LEU A 25 7.44 -9.36 0.85
N SER A 26 8.47 -10.19 0.72
CA SER A 26 9.16 -10.41 -0.56
C SER A 26 8.19 -11.00 -1.59
N ALA A 27 7.44 -12.05 -1.23
CA ALA A 27 6.43 -12.64 -2.10
C ALA A 27 5.33 -11.63 -2.48
N PHE A 28 4.90 -10.80 -1.53
CA PHE A 28 3.93 -9.75 -1.77
C PHE A 28 4.46 -8.68 -2.73
N SER A 29 5.73 -8.28 -2.60
CA SER A 29 6.38 -7.36 -3.54
C SER A 29 6.44 -7.93 -4.96
N ASP A 30 6.74 -9.22 -5.10
CA ASP A 30 6.73 -9.91 -6.39
C ASP A 30 5.32 -9.96 -7.00
N THR A 31 4.29 -10.20 -6.18
CA THR A 31 2.88 -10.11 -6.60
C THR A 31 2.52 -8.69 -7.06
N LEU A 32 2.96 -7.63 -6.35
CA LEU A 32 2.73 -6.23 -6.76
C LEU A 32 3.48 -5.87 -8.05
N SER A 33 4.69 -6.39 -8.25
CA SER A 33 5.44 -6.22 -9.49
C SER A 33 4.71 -6.87 -10.67
N THR A 34 4.19 -8.08 -10.46
CA THR A 34 3.38 -8.80 -11.43
C THR A 34 2.07 -8.07 -11.72
N GLU A 35 1.42 -7.51 -10.70
CA GLU A 35 0.24 -6.63 -10.83
C GLU A 35 0.54 -5.44 -11.75
N SER A 36 1.67 -4.76 -11.52
CA SER A 36 2.09 -3.63 -12.34
C SER A 36 2.25 -4.01 -13.81
N GLN A 37 2.84 -5.17 -14.08
CA GLN A 37 3.01 -5.68 -15.44
C GLN A 37 1.69 -6.08 -16.09
N ALA A 38 0.78 -6.72 -15.35
CA ALA A 38 -0.53 -7.10 -15.83
C ALA A 38 -1.40 -5.87 -16.17
N ILE A 39 -1.34 -4.83 -15.33
CA ILE A 39 -2.00 -3.54 -15.59
C ILE A 39 -1.48 -2.90 -16.89
N ARG A 40 -0.15 -2.87 -17.08
CA ARG A 40 0.47 -2.31 -18.30
C ARG A 40 0.10 -3.07 -19.56
N ASN A 41 -0.06 -4.39 -19.44
CA ASN A 41 -0.41 -5.27 -20.55
C ASN A 41 -1.93 -5.41 -20.78
N ALA A 42 -2.76 -4.78 -19.94
CA ALA A 42 -4.22 -4.96 -19.93
C ALA A 42 -4.65 -6.45 -19.81
N ASP A 43 -3.89 -7.26 -19.08
CA ASP A 43 -4.19 -8.68 -18.83
C ASP A 43 -5.22 -8.82 -17.70
N THR A 44 -6.50 -8.66 -18.04
CA THR A 44 -7.60 -8.72 -17.07
C THR A 44 -7.75 -10.10 -16.41
N ALA A 45 -7.42 -11.18 -17.11
CA ALA A 45 -7.48 -12.54 -16.55
C ALA A 45 -6.33 -12.79 -15.56
N GLY A 46 -5.14 -12.24 -15.84
CA GLY A 46 -4.01 -12.25 -14.90
C GLY A 46 -4.31 -11.46 -13.62
N ILE A 47 -4.99 -10.31 -13.74
CA ILE A 47 -5.34 -9.45 -12.59
C ILE A 47 -6.20 -10.19 -11.56
N GLU A 48 -7.17 -11.02 -11.98
CA GLU A 48 -8.03 -11.76 -11.03
C GLU A 48 -7.23 -12.72 -10.13
N LYS A 49 -6.25 -13.43 -10.71
CA LYS A 49 -5.36 -14.33 -9.96
C LYS A 49 -4.45 -13.55 -9.01
N ILE A 50 -3.87 -12.46 -9.50
CA ILE A 50 -2.99 -11.59 -8.72
C ILE A 50 -3.73 -11.00 -7.51
N VAL A 51 -4.99 -10.59 -7.67
CA VAL A 51 -5.81 -10.09 -6.56
C VAL A 51 -6.04 -11.16 -5.50
N ALA A 52 -6.31 -12.41 -5.89
CA ALA A 52 -6.50 -13.51 -4.96
C ALA A 52 -5.21 -13.83 -4.18
N GLU A 53 -4.06 -13.89 -4.87
CA GLU A 53 -2.75 -14.10 -4.25
C GLU A 53 -2.39 -12.96 -3.28
N LYS A 54 -2.60 -11.71 -3.70
CA LYS A 54 -2.41 -10.51 -2.87
C LYS A 54 -3.26 -10.56 -1.60
N GLN A 55 -4.53 -10.94 -1.72
CA GLN A 55 -5.43 -11.08 -0.56
C GLN A 55 -4.95 -12.16 0.41
N SER A 56 -4.51 -13.32 -0.10
CA SER A 56 -3.99 -14.42 0.73
C SER A 56 -2.74 -13.98 1.50
N LEU A 57 -1.79 -13.34 0.81
CA LEU A 57 -0.55 -12.85 1.43
C LEU A 57 -0.82 -11.74 2.45
N SER A 58 -1.76 -10.83 2.18
CA SER A 58 -2.15 -9.80 3.15
C SER A 58 -2.66 -10.39 4.46
N VAL A 59 -3.47 -11.46 4.40
CA VAL A 59 -3.99 -12.13 5.59
C VAL A 59 -2.85 -12.77 6.40
N GLU A 60 -1.90 -13.44 5.74
CA GLU A 60 -0.74 -14.04 6.42
C GLU A 60 0.16 -12.96 7.06
N ILE A 61 0.37 -11.84 6.36
CA ILE A 61 1.14 -10.70 6.87
C ILE A 61 0.44 -10.07 8.09
N GLU A 62 -0.87 -9.87 8.06
CA GLU A 62 -1.64 -9.33 9.19
C GLU A 62 -1.57 -10.24 10.42
N GLN A 63 -1.78 -11.55 10.24
CA GLN A 63 -1.71 -12.51 11.34
C GLN A 63 -0.32 -12.55 11.98
N LEU A 64 0.73 -12.55 11.15
CA LEU A 64 2.10 -12.57 11.64
C LEU A 64 2.50 -11.25 12.30
N SER A 65 2.04 -10.12 11.77
CA SER A 65 2.25 -8.80 12.38
C SER A 65 1.59 -8.72 13.77
N ALA A 66 0.35 -9.20 13.91
CA ALA A 66 -0.33 -9.27 15.20
C ALA A 66 0.41 -10.18 16.20
N ALA A 67 0.96 -11.31 15.74
CA ALA A 67 1.78 -12.18 16.58
C ALA A 67 3.09 -11.51 17.03
N ILE A 68 3.72 -10.72 16.16
CA ILE A 68 4.91 -9.93 16.52
C ILE A 68 4.54 -8.83 17.53
N GLU A 69 3.44 -8.12 17.33
CA GLU A 69 2.96 -7.10 18.26
C GLU A 69 2.67 -7.68 19.65
N ALA A 70 2.04 -8.86 19.72
CA ALA A 70 1.82 -9.55 20.99
C ALA A 70 3.12 -9.93 21.71
N LEU A 71 4.20 -10.23 20.99
CA LEU A 71 5.52 -10.49 21.59
C LEU A 71 6.20 -9.21 22.08
N LEU A 72 5.90 -8.07 21.47
CA LEU A 72 6.45 -6.76 21.82
C LEU A 72 5.62 -6.00 22.86
N GLU A 73 4.36 -6.39 23.08
CA GLU A 73 3.46 -5.78 24.06
C GLU A 73 4.09 -5.64 25.46
N PRO A 74 4.78 -6.67 26.03
CA PRO A 74 5.42 -6.54 27.35
C PRO A 74 6.53 -5.48 27.40
N LEU A 75 7.12 -5.16 26.25
CA LEU A 75 8.16 -4.15 26.10
C LEU A 75 7.59 -2.75 25.81
N GLN A 76 6.27 -2.63 25.67
CA GLN A 76 5.59 -1.39 25.24
C GLN A 76 6.18 -0.82 23.94
N ALA A 77 6.62 -1.72 23.06
CA ALA A 77 7.20 -1.40 21.77
C ALA A 77 6.31 -1.93 20.64
N ASN A 78 6.49 -1.39 19.44
CA ASN A 78 5.94 -1.96 18.21
C ASN A 78 7.08 -2.24 17.24
N ILE A 79 6.79 -2.95 16.14
CA ILE A 79 7.81 -3.39 15.20
C ILE A 79 8.63 -2.24 14.59
N PHE A 80 8.03 -1.05 14.42
CA PHE A 80 8.69 0.12 13.84
C PHE A 80 9.55 0.88 14.85
N SER A 81 9.15 0.91 16.13
CA SER A 81 9.92 1.56 17.19
C SER A 81 10.90 0.62 17.89
N PHE A 82 10.83 -0.69 17.63
CA PHE A 82 11.64 -1.67 18.34
C PHE A 82 13.15 -1.45 18.13
N THR A 83 13.58 -0.93 16.97
CA THR A 83 14.99 -0.62 16.70
C THR A 83 15.58 0.43 17.65
N GLU A 84 14.74 1.23 18.30
CA GLU A 84 15.15 2.24 19.28
C GLU A 84 15.07 1.70 20.72
N HIS A 85 14.54 0.49 20.92
CA HIS A 85 14.35 -0.11 22.23
C HIS A 85 15.62 -0.85 22.70
N PRO A 86 16.01 -0.78 23.99
CA PRO A 86 17.23 -1.44 24.48
C PRO A 86 17.31 -2.95 24.20
N ALA A 87 16.16 -3.64 24.20
CA ALA A 87 16.08 -5.07 23.88
C ALA A 87 16.52 -5.43 22.44
N PHE A 88 16.58 -4.45 21.54
CA PHE A 88 17.11 -4.63 20.18
C PHE A 88 18.61 -4.92 20.17
N GLU A 89 19.38 -4.22 21.01
CA GLU A 89 20.83 -4.45 21.14
C GLU A 89 21.13 -5.84 21.72
N GLU A 90 20.15 -6.46 22.37
CA GLU A 90 20.30 -7.81 22.89
C GLU A 90 19.97 -8.92 21.88
N LEU A 91 19.56 -8.57 20.65
CA LEU A 91 19.45 -9.49 19.52
C LEU A 91 20.83 -9.75 18.92
N SER A 92 20.98 -10.86 18.19
CA SER A 92 22.19 -11.09 17.41
C SER A 92 22.30 -10.06 16.27
N ASP A 93 23.52 -9.69 15.84
CA ASP A 93 23.73 -8.77 14.72
C ASP A 93 22.96 -9.20 13.45
N LYS A 94 22.85 -10.51 13.24
CA LYS A 94 22.10 -11.10 12.13
C LYS A 94 20.60 -10.77 12.24
N ASP A 95 20.02 -10.92 13.42
CA ASP A 95 18.58 -10.69 13.64
C ASP A 95 18.26 -9.20 13.66
N GLN A 96 19.18 -8.36 14.15
CA GLN A 96 19.10 -6.90 14.04
C GLN A 96 19.04 -6.48 12.56
N GLN A 97 19.96 -7.00 11.74
CA GLN A 97 19.98 -6.71 10.31
C GLN A 97 18.72 -7.25 9.61
N LEU A 98 18.26 -8.45 9.98
CA LEU A 98 17.04 -9.05 9.45
C LEU A 98 15.82 -8.15 9.70
N LEU A 99 15.68 -7.59 10.90
CA LEU A 99 14.60 -6.64 11.21
C LEU A 99 14.69 -5.38 10.36
N ILE A 100 15.88 -4.77 10.25
CA ILE A 100 16.10 -3.57 9.44
C ILE A 100 15.72 -3.82 7.97
N GLU A 101 16.15 -4.94 7.40
CA GLU A 101 15.80 -5.33 6.03
C GLU A 101 14.28 -5.56 5.89
N THR A 102 13.65 -6.15 6.89
CA THR A 102 12.19 -6.37 6.90
C THR A 102 11.42 -5.06 6.87
N LEU A 103 11.85 -4.05 7.64
CA LEU A 103 11.24 -2.71 7.62
C LEU A 103 11.39 -2.02 6.26
N GLN A 104 12.51 -2.23 5.57
CA GLN A 104 12.69 -1.74 4.20
C GLN A 104 11.70 -2.41 3.22
N TRP A 105 11.49 -3.72 3.37
CA TRP A 105 10.48 -4.45 2.57
C TRP A 105 9.06 -3.95 2.80
N VAL A 106 8.68 -3.65 4.06
CA VAL A 106 7.38 -3.04 4.36
C VAL A 106 7.20 -1.73 3.60
N GLN A 107 8.21 -0.84 3.64
CA GLN A 107 8.16 0.43 2.94
C GLN A 107 8.05 0.25 1.41
N GLN A 108 8.84 -0.67 0.85
CA GLN A 108 8.81 -0.98 -0.57
C GLN A 108 7.43 -1.50 -1.02
N CYS A 109 6.85 -2.42 -0.28
CA CYS A 109 5.51 -2.96 -0.57
C CYS A 109 4.43 -1.87 -0.50
N HIS A 110 4.51 -0.96 0.48
CA HIS A 110 3.61 0.18 0.59
C HIS A 110 3.69 1.08 -0.66
N ASP A 111 4.90 1.44 -1.07
CA ASP A 111 5.12 2.36 -2.19
C ASP A 111 4.70 1.74 -3.53
N GLN A 112 4.98 0.45 -3.74
CA GLN A 112 4.52 -0.29 -4.93
C GLN A 112 2.99 -0.39 -4.99
N ASN A 113 2.34 -0.67 -3.85
CA ASN A 113 0.89 -0.76 -3.79
C ASN A 113 0.23 0.58 -4.08
N LEU A 114 0.80 1.69 -3.57
CA LEU A 114 0.34 3.04 -3.87
C LEU A 114 0.47 3.35 -5.37
N ALA A 115 1.62 3.03 -5.98
CA ALA A 115 1.86 3.24 -7.41
C ALA A 115 0.86 2.45 -8.29
N ASN A 116 0.60 1.19 -7.96
CA ASN A 116 -0.39 0.37 -8.67
C ASN A 116 -1.81 0.96 -8.55
N GLY A 117 -2.20 1.42 -7.36
CA GLY A 117 -3.48 2.10 -7.14
C GLY A 117 -3.64 3.37 -8.00
N MET A 118 -2.60 4.20 -8.09
CA MET A 118 -2.60 5.41 -8.92
C MET A 118 -2.71 5.09 -10.43
N ALA A 119 -2.05 4.01 -10.89
CA ALA A 119 -2.13 3.56 -12.27
C ALA A 119 -3.56 3.11 -12.64
N ILE A 120 -4.21 2.32 -11.78
CA ILE A 120 -5.61 1.89 -11.95
C ILE A 120 -6.54 3.12 -12.02
N GLN A 121 -6.36 4.09 -11.12
CA GLN A 121 -7.19 5.30 -11.10
C GLN A 121 -7.03 6.12 -12.38
N THR A 122 -5.80 6.22 -12.89
CA THR A 122 -5.51 6.92 -14.16
C THR A 122 -6.18 6.22 -15.34
N LEU A 123 -6.07 4.89 -15.44
CA LEU A 123 -6.75 4.10 -16.47
C LEU A 123 -8.28 4.22 -16.40
N SER A 124 -8.84 4.25 -15.19
CA SER A 124 -10.28 4.47 -14.97
C SER A 124 -10.72 5.86 -15.46
N ASN A 125 -9.95 6.90 -15.16
CA ASN A 125 -10.23 8.26 -15.64
C ASN A 125 -10.15 8.34 -17.17
N ILE A 126 -9.14 7.71 -17.79
CA ILE A 126 -9.01 7.64 -19.25
C ILE A 126 -10.22 6.92 -19.86
N ASN A 127 -10.62 5.77 -19.31
CA ASN A 127 -11.78 5.02 -19.78
C ASN A 127 -13.07 5.83 -19.64
N ARG A 128 -13.27 6.52 -18.52
CA ARG A 128 -14.44 7.41 -18.33
C ARG A 128 -14.44 8.53 -19.37
N HIS A 129 -13.31 9.20 -19.58
CA HIS A 129 -13.19 10.24 -20.61
C HIS A 129 -13.44 9.71 -22.03
N ALA A 130 -12.92 8.53 -22.36
CA ALA A 130 -13.17 7.88 -23.65
C ALA A 130 -14.66 7.54 -23.82
N LEU A 131 -15.32 7.03 -22.77
CA LEU A 131 -16.76 6.76 -22.77
C LEU A 131 -17.58 8.05 -22.86
N ASP A 132 -17.19 9.14 -22.20
CA ASP A 132 -17.87 10.43 -22.28
C ASP A 132 -17.79 11.02 -23.70
N ILE A 133 -16.64 10.90 -24.36
CA ILE A 133 -16.45 11.28 -25.76
C ILE A 133 -17.34 10.42 -26.68
N LEU A 134 -17.29 9.09 -26.52
CA LEU A 134 -18.04 8.15 -27.36
C LEU A 134 -19.56 8.23 -27.15
N SER A 135 -20.00 8.53 -25.93
CA SER A 135 -21.42 8.69 -25.59
C SER A 135 -21.98 10.07 -25.91
N GLY A 136 -21.17 10.97 -26.47
CA GLY A 136 -21.58 12.33 -26.81
C GLY A 136 -21.90 13.19 -25.59
N LYS A 137 -21.49 12.78 -24.38
CA LYS A 137 -21.61 13.56 -23.14
C LYS A 137 -20.50 14.61 -23.07
N THR A 138 -20.43 15.50 -24.04
CA THR A 138 -19.59 16.70 -23.97
C THR A 138 -20.28 17.80 -23.17
N GLU A 139 -20.66 17.53 -21.92
CA GLU A 139 -21.09 18.58 -20.98
C GLU A 139 -20.66 18.24 -19.55
N LYS A 140 -19.53 18.83 -19.12
CA LYS A 140 -19.53 19.96 -18.18
C LYS A 140 -18.10 20.38 -17.87
N ASP A 141 -17.76 21.58 -18.31
CA ASP A 141 -16.85 22.51 -17.65
C ASP A 141 -15.59 21.86 -17.06
N VAL A 142 -14.68 21.40 -17.94
CA VAL A 142 -13.30 21.15 -17.52
C VAL A 142 -12.71 22.50 -17.16
N LYS A 143 -12.85 22.89 -15.89
CA LYS A 143 -12.04 23.92 -15.27
C LYS A 143 -10.60 23.42 -15.23
N LEU A 144 -9.90 23.57 -16.36
CA LEU A 144 -8.45 23.56 -16.40
C LEU A 144 -8.00 24.67 -15.45
N TYR A 145 -7.37 24.28 -14.34
CA TYR A 145 -6.63 25.22 -13.50
C TYR A 145 -5.49 25.80 -14.36
N SER A 146 -5.76 26.91 -15.04
CA SER A 146 -4.72 27.76 -15.59
C SER A 146 -4.12 28.58 -14.45
N ALA A 147 -2.79 28.58 -14.32
CA ALA A 147 -2.01 29.37 -13.37
C ALA A 147 -2.02 30.89 -13.69
N SER A 148 -3.18 31.45 -14.00
CA SER A 148 -3.39 32.88 -14.16
C SER A 148 -4.85 33.18 -13.90
N GLY A 149 -5.08 34.04 -12.91
CA GLY A 149 -6.36 34.32 -12.28
C GLY A 149 -7.58 34.37 -13.21
N GLU A 150 -8.63 33.72 -12.72
CA GLU A 150 -10.05 34.01 -12.91
C GLU A 150 -10.40 35.04 -14.00
N LYS A 151 -10.90 34.55 -15.14
CA LYS A 151 -11.77 35.34 -16.02
C LYS A 151 -13.07 34.58 -16.21
N THR A 152 -14.05 34.96 -15.41
CA THR A 152 -15.45 34.65 -15.67
C THR A 152 -15.86 35.30 -16.99
N SER A 153 -15.97 34.50 -18.06
CA SER A 153 -16.63 34.97 -19.29
C SER A 153 -18.15 34.90 -19.08
N SER A 154 -18.69 35.80 -18.24
CA SER A 154 -20.11 36.11 -18.27
C SER A 154 -20.41 36.85 -19.58
N LYS A 155 -20.78 36.13 -20.64
CA LYS A 155 -21.42 36.76 -21.80
C LYS A 155 -22.94 36.69 -21.63
N PRO A 156 -23.65 37.83 -21.72
CA PRO A 156 -25.10 37.87 -21.55
C PRO A 156 -25.79 37.21 -22.74
N ARG A 157 -26.79 36.37 -22.44
CA ARG A 157 -27.77 35.83 -23.40
C ARG A 157 -28.45 36.99 -24.13
N LYS A 158 -28.05 37.27 -25.38
CA LYS A 158 -28.84 38.10 -26.28
C LYS A 158 -29.87 37.19 -26.93
N SER A 159 -31.11 37.32 -26.44
CA SER A 159 -32.31 36.69 -26.99
C SER A 159 -32.47 37.07 -28.47
N LEU A 160 -32.43 36.09 -29.37
CA LEU A 160 -32.99 36.19 -30.71
C LEU A 160 -34.33 35.45 -30.70
N GLY A 161 -35.39 36.20 -30.44
CA GLY A 161 -36.76 35.73 -30.40
C GLY A 161 -37.66 36.61 -31.26
N LYS A 162 -37.97 36.06 -32.44
CA LYS A 162 -39.16 36.22 -33.29
C LYS A 162 -39.37 37.50 -34.12
N ALA A 163 -39.75 37.20 -35.38
CA ALA A 163 -40.67 37.86 -36.31
C ALA A 163 -40.35 39.30 -36.75
#